data_AF-A0A969GL64-F1
#
_entry.id   AF-A0A969GL64-F1
#
_cell.length_a   1.000
_cell.length_b   1.000
_cell.length_c   1.000
_cell.angle_alpha   90.00
_cell.angle_beta   90.00
_cell.angle_gamma   90.00
#
_symmetry.space_group_name_H-M   'P 1'
#
loop_
_entity.id
_entity.type
_entity.pdbx_description
1 polymer ?
#
loop_
_entity_poly.entity_id
_entity_poly.type
_entity_poly.pdbx_seq_one_letter_code
_entity_poly.pdbx_strand_id
1 'polypeptide(L)'
;MAGAAKRIWFALVDPVVEVDGLDKLRQSRLLAAILLVLLVISVPWEVFSILSWGFRSADPLILPAIVSFAILYTMTRRGKADIAGFVLVVIVIAANVATIGTASTAAGAVTYFYLLASISVASVLLSFRLTAIVVAACFGIAIVATINSQHMLSTEPYFVALILLVLISSILTIGVWHRNGLERDRLAMLAASQAEKAAVLAAIPDALFRF
;
A
#
# COMPACT_ATOMS: atom_id res chain seq x y z
N MET A 1 -4.64 11.61 29.87
CA MET A 1 -3.97 10.41 29.28
C MET A 1 -3.92 10.40 27.75
N ALA A 2 -4.91 10.96 27.02
CA ALA A 2 -4.91 10.99 25.55
C ALA A 2 -3.68 11.67 24.89
N GLY A 3 -3.05 12.64 25.56
CA GLY A 3 -1.88 13.36 25.05
C GLY A 3 -0.61 12.51 24.93
N ALA A 4 -0.38 11.58 25.88
CA ALA A 4 0.82 10.74 25.89
C ALA A 4 0.80 9.68 24.78
N ALA A 5 -0.34 9.00 24.60
CA ALA A 5 -0.54 8.02 23.53
C ALA A 5 -0.39 8.65 22.14
N LYS A 6 -0.98 9.85 21.94
CA LYS A 6 -0.86 10.60 20.68
C LYS A 6 0.60 10.97 20.39
N ARG A 7 1.37 11.39 21.41
CA ARG A 7 2.80 11.75 21.27
C ARG A 7 3.67 10.53 20.91
N ILE A 8 3.43 9.38 21.54
CA ILE A 8 4.13 8.13 21.22
C ILE A 8 3.81 7.69 19.79
N TRP A 9 2.53 7.76 19.39
CA TRP A 9 2.12 7.42 18.03
C TRP A 9 2.82 8.26 16.97
N PHE A 10 2.85 9.59 17.14
CA PHE A 10 3.59 10.45 16.19
C PHE A 10 5.09 10.18 16.20
N ALA A 11 5.70 9.92 17.37
CA ALA A 11 7.12 9.59 17.44
C ALA A 11 7.48 8.28 16.69
N LEU A 12 6.53 7.35 16.61
CA LEU A 12 6.70 6.08 15.90
C LEU A 12 6.44 6.20 14.39
N VAL A 13 5.50 7.05 13.98
CA VAL A 13 5.08 7.14 12.58
C VAL A 13 5.86 8.23 11.82
N ASP A 14 6.37 9.24 12.52
CA ASP A 14 7.09 10.33 11.89
C ASP A 14 8.48 9.91 11.39
N PRO A 15 8.85 10.33 10.17
CA PRO A 15 10.18 10.09 9.63
C PRO A 15 11.23 10.79 10.51
N VAL A 16 12.39 10.15 10.66
CA VAL A 16 13.53 10.71 11.43
C VAL A 16 14.28 11.75 10.61
N VAL A 17 14.31 11.55 9.29
CA VAL A 17 14.96 12.43 8.33
C VAL A 17 13.93 13.39 7.75
N GLU A 18 14.33 14.64 7.53
CA GLU A 18 13.50 15.63 6.85
C GLU A 18 13.21 15.14 5.41
N VAL A 19 11.94 15.05 5.07
CA VAL A 19 11.49 14.56 3.77
C VAL A 19 11.00 15.75 2.95
N ASP A 20 11.62 15.98 1.80
CA ASP A 20 11.22 17.06 0.90
C ASP A 20 9.82 16.81 0.33
N GLY A 21 8.88 17.67 0.69
CA GLY A 21 7.51 17.68 0.18
C GLY A 21 6.49 17.03 1.11
N LEU A 22 5.35 17.71 1.27
CA LEU A 22 4.26 17.27 2.15
C LEU A 22 3.67 15.92 1.73
N ASP A 23 3.67 15.60 0.43
CA ASP A 23 3.08 14.37 -0.07
C ASP A 23 3.93 13.14 0.25
N LYS A 24 5.26 13.25 0.09
CA LYS A 24 6.19 12.19 0.48
C LYS A 24 6.16 11.95 1.99
N LEU A 25 6.02 13.01 2.77
CA LEU A 25 5.87 12.91 4.22
C LEU A 25 4.56 12.22 4.62
N ARG A 26 3.45 12.51 3.93
CA ARG A 26 2.18 11.80 4.14
C ARG A 26 2.28 10.32 3.76
N GLN A 27 2.90 10.00 2.63
CA GLN A 27 3.12 8.62 2.19
C GLN A 27 4.03 7.85 3.14
N SER A 28 5.11 8.44 3.63
CA SER A 28 6.00 7.78 4.60
C SER A 28 5.28 7.50 5.91
N ARG A 29 4.49 8.45 6.41
CA ARG A 29 3.68 8.26 7.63
C ARG A 29 2.66 7.14 7.46
N LEU A 30 1.96 7.12 6.32
CA LEU A 30 0.97 6.09 6.05
C LEU A 30 1.63 4.71 5.96
N LEU A 31 2.72 4.58 5.21
CA LEU A 31 3.46 3.33 5.08
C LEU A 31 4.01 2.86 6.43
N ALA A 32 4.60 3.77 7.21
CA ALA A 32 5.11 3.46 8.54
C ALA A 32 3.99 2.96 9.46
N ALA A 33 2.82 3.62 9.45
CA ALA A 33 1.66 3.18 10.23
C ALA A 33 1.17 1.79 9.81
N ILE A 34 1.07 1.51 8.51
CA ILE A 34 0.69 0.18 7.99
C ILE A 34 1.68 -0.87 8.47
N LEU A 35 2.99 -0.65 8.28
CA LEU A 35 4.02 -1.61 8.68
C LEU A 35 4.03 -1.87 10.19
N LEU A 36 3.77 -0.84 10.99
CA LEU A 36 3.69 -0.96 12.44
C LEU A 36 2.46 -1.77 12.86
N VAL A 37 1.30 -1.52 12.25
CA VAL A 37 0.08 -2.32 12.48
C VAL A 37 0.32 -3.78 12.08
N LEU A 38 0.95 -4.02 10.92
CA LEU A 38 1.30 -5.38 10.48
C LEU A 38 2.23 -6.05 11.50
N LEU A 39 3.28 -5.39 11.97
CA LEU A 39 4.16 -5.94 13.00
C LEU A 39 3.42 -6.26 14.31
N VAL A 40 2.57 -5.35 14.78
CA VAL A 40 1.81 -5.51 16.03
C VAL A 40 0.78 -6.64 15.94
N ILE A 41 0.27 -6.96 14.75
CA ILE A 41 -0.66 -8.08 14.55
C ILE A 41 0.11 -9.39 14.30
N SER A 42 1.11 -9.37 13.43
CA SER A 42 1.84 -10.56 13.00
C SER A 42 2.69 -11.18 14.11
N VAL A 43 3.33 -10.37 14.95
CA VAL A 43 4.21 -10.90 16.02
C VAL A 43 3.40 -11.67 17.07
N PRO A 44 2.32 -11.13 17.68
CA PRO A 44 1.52 -11.89 18.64
C PRO A 44 0.85 -13.11 18.01
N TRP A 45 0.40 -13.00 16.76
CA TRP A 45 -0.18 -14.13 16.03
C TRP A 45 0.83 -15.28 15.90
N GLU A 46 2.05 -14.97 15.50
CA GLU A 46 3.10 -15.98 15.34
C GLU A 46 3.53 -16.58 16.68
N VAL A 47 3.66 -15.76 17.72
CA VAL A 47 3.93 -16.25 19.08
C VAL A 47 2.82 -17.18 19.55
N PHE A 48 1.55 -16.82 19.35
CA PHE A 48 0.41 -17.65 19.68
C PHE A 48 0.43 -18.98 18.90
N SER A 49 0.67 -18.92 17.58
CA SER A 49 0.77 -20.08 16.70
C SER A 49 1.84 -21.07 17.18
N ILE A 50 3.03 -20.58 17.51
CA ILE A 50 4.14 -21.41 18.02
C ILE A 50 3.78 -22.01 19.38
N LEU A 51 3.14 -21.26 20.27
CA LEU A 51 2.75 -21.74 21.61
C LEU A 51 1.61 -22.77 21.54
N SER A 52 0.67 -22.61 20.62
CA SER A 52 -0.51 -23.47 20.50
C SER A 52 -0.27 -24.73 19.66
N TRP A 53 0.51 -24.62 18.57
CA TRP A 53 0.67 -25.69 17.59
C TRP A 53 2.11 -26.17 17.43
N GLY A 54 3.07 -25.55 18.12
CA GLY A 54 4.48 -25.90 18.06
C GLY A 54 5.20 -25.36 16.82
N PHE A 55 6.53 -25.29 16.91
CA PHE A 55 7.38 -24.66 15.88
C PHE A 55 7.30 -25.31 14.49
N ARG A 56 6.96 -26.60 14.41
CA ARG A 56 6.82 -27.33 13.13
C ARG A 56 5.53 -27.01 12.38
N SER A 57 4.55 -26.44 13.08
CA SER A 57 3.25 -26.06 12.52
C SER A 57 3.20 -24.58 12.10
N ALA A 58 4.22 -23.79 12.49
CA ALA A 58 4.36 -22.42 12.08
C ALA A 58 4.73 -22.35 10.59
N ASP A 59 4.09 -21.44 9.85
CA ASP A 59 4.39 -21.24 8.43
C ASP A 59 5.78 -20.60 8.30
N PRO A 60 6.74 -21.27 7.62
CA PRO A 60 8.11 -20.79 7.52
C PRO A 60 8.24 -19.44 6.80
N LEU A 61 7.20 -18.97 6.11
CA LEU A 61 7.16 -17.66 5.45
C LEU A 61 6.84 -16.50 6.40
N ILE A 62 6.23 -16.76 7.57
CA ILE A 62 5.79 -15.68 8.48
C ILE A 62 6.99 -14.98 9.13
N LEU A 63 7.97 -15.72 9.65
CA LEU A 63 9.16 -15.13 10.27
C LEU A 63 9.95 -14.21 9.30
N PRO A 64 10.30 -14.65 8.07
CA PRO A 64 10.89 -13.77 7.07
C PRO A 64 10.04 -12.54 6.74
N ALA A 65 8.70 -12.67 6.72
CA ALA A 65 7.80 -11.55 6.49
C ALA A 65 7.87 -10.51 7.63
N ILE A 66 7.86 -10.96 8.90
CA ILE A 66 8.00 -10.09 10.08
C ILE A 66 9.33 -9.34 10.03
N VAL A 67 10.44 -10.04 9.76
CA VAL A 67 11.77 -9.43 9.63
C VAL A 67 11.78 -8.41 8.50
N SER A 68 11.16 -8.74 7.37
CA SER A 68 11.05 -7.83 6.23
C SER A 68 10.24 -6.58 6.58
N PHE A 69 9.11 -6.70 7.28
CA PHE A 69 8.32 -5.55 7.73
C PHE A 69 9.11 -4.65 8.68
N ALA A 70 9.90 -5.22 9.59
CA ALA A 70 10.78 -4.46 10.46
C ALA A 70 11.84 -3.69 9.65
N ILE A 71 12.48 -4.33 8.68
CA ILE A 71 13.46 -3.68 7.80
C ILE A 71 12.80 -2.54 7.02
N LEU A 72 11.66 -2.80 6.37
CA LEU A 72 10.93 -1.79 5.60
C LEU A 72 10.47 -0.63 6.45
N TYR A 73 10.07 -0.88 7.70
CA TYR A 73 9.70 0.16 8.64
C TYR A 73 10.91 1.08 8.92
N THR A 74 12.08 0.51 9.19
CA THR A 74 13.30 1.31 9.38
C THR A 74 13.69 2.10 8.13
N MET A 75 13.51 1.53 6.93
CA MET A 75 13.75 2.24 5.66
C MET A 75 12.79 3.42 5.48
N THR A 76 11.52 3.23 5.82
CA THR A 76 10.49 4.27 5.76
C THR A 76 10.84 5.43 6.68
N ARG A 77 11.34 5.15 7.89
CA ARG A 77 11.81 6.19 8.83
C ARG A 77 13.04 6.97 8.35
N ARG A 78 13.85 6.37 7.46
CA ARG A 78 15.04 7.01 6.86
C ARG A 78 14.75 7.77 5.57
N GLY A 79 13.47 8.08 5.29
CA GLY A 79 13.06 8.82 4.09
C GLY A 79 13.04 8.00 2.80
N LYS A 80 13.22 6.67 2.88
CA LYS A 80 13.19 5.77 1.70
C LYS A 80 11.81 5.12 1.51
N ALA A 81 10.75 5.89 1.69
CA ALA A 81 9.37 5.38 1.66
C ALA A 81 8.98 4.78 0.30
N ASP A 82 9.40 5.38 -0.81
CA ASP A 82 9.08 4.90 -2.16
C ASP A 82 9.67 3.50 -2.41
N ILE A 83 10.95 3.31 -2.02
CA ILE A 83 11.65 2.03 -2.14
C ILE A 83 10.99 1.01 -1.20
N ALA A 84 10.71 1.41 0.03
CA ALA A 84 10.08 0.51 1.01
C ALA A 84 8.68 0.06 0.56
N GLY A 85 7.88 0.96 -0.02
CA GLY A 85 6.57 0.63 -0.57
C GLY A 85 6.67 -0.32 -1.77
N PHE A 86 7.62 -0.09 -2.67
CA PHE A 86 7.88 -1.00 -3.79
C PHE A 86 8.29 -2.40 -3.32
N VAL A 87 9.26 -2.48 -2.40
CA VAL A 87 9.73 -3.77 -1.87
C VAL A 87 8.62 -4.48 -1.09
N LEU A 88 7.80 -3.76 -0.33
CA LEU A 88 6.63 -4.34 0.33
C LEU A 88 5.71 -5.03 -0.67
N VAL A 89 5.36 -4.35 -1.76
CA VAL A 89 4.50 -4.91 -2.81
C VAL A 89 5.14 -6.14 -3.45
N VAL A 90 6.44 -6.12 -3.73
CA VAL A 90 7.16 -7.28 -4.25
C VAL A 90 7.11 -8.47 -3.28
N ILE A 91 7.32 -8.23 -1.99
CA ILE A 91 7.25 -9.29 -0.96
C ILE A 91 5.85 -9.89 -0.88
N VAL A 92 4.81 -9.05 -0.87
CA VAL A 92 3.43 -9.53 -0.82
C VAL A 92 3.10 -10.35 -2.08
N ILE A 93 3.52 -9.91 -3.27
CA ILE A 93 3.34 -10.68 -4.51
C ILE A 93 4.11 -12.00 -4.46
N ALA A 94 5.37 -11.98 -4.01
CA ALA A 94 6.19 -13.19 -3.91
C ALA A 94 5.59 -14.20 -2.94
N ALA A 95 5.04 -13.74 -1.81
CA ALA A 95 4.32 -14.57 -0.86
C ALA A 95 3.08 -15.22 -1.49
N ASN A 96 2.30 -14.47 -2.28
CA ASN A 96 1.17 -15.01 -3.04
C ASN A 96 1.60 -16.13 -4.00
N VAL A 97 2.67 -15.90 -4.77
CA VAL A 97 3.20 -16.92 -5.70
C VAL A 97 3.68 -18.17 -4.96
N ALA A 98 4.37 -17.99 -3.83
CA ALA A 98 4.83 -19.09 -2.99
C ALA A 98 3.65 -19.93 -2.47
N THR A 99 2.58 -19.28 -2.00
CA THR A 99 1.38 -19.97 -1.51
C THR A 99 0.66 -20.79 -2.58
N ILE A 100 0.67 -20.34 -3.84
CA ILE A 100 0.12 -21.10 -4.97
C ILE A 100 0.95 -22.36 -5.22
N GLY A 101 2.28 -22.26 -5.11
CA GLY A 101 3.20 -23.39 -5.29
C GLY A 101 3.07 -24.49 -4.23
N THR A 102 2.54 -24.18 -3.04
CA THR A 102 2.44 -25.13 -1.92
C THR A 102 1.19 -26.01 -1.90
N ALA A 103 0.28 -25.86 -2.88
CA ALA A 103 -0.81 -26.81 -3.18
C ALA A 103 -1.72 -27.26 -2.01
N SER A 104 -1.98 -26.42 -1.01
CA SER A 104 -3.01 -26.72 0.00
C SER A 104 -4.41 -26.29 -0.50
N THR A 105 -5.41 -27.16 -0.39
CA THR A 105 -6.78 -26.93 -0.89
C THR A 105 -7.51 -25.78 -0.20
N ALA A 106 -7.07 -25.38 1.00
CA ALA A 106 -7.55 -24.18 1.70
C ALA A 106 -7.02 -22.87 1.08
N ALA A 107 -6.03 -22.93 0.18
CA ALA A 107 -5.33 -21.77 -0.34
C ALA A 107 -6.10 -21.00 -1.41
N GLY A 108 -7.08 -21.61 -2.10
CA GLY A 108 -7.73 -21.00 -3.26
C GLY A 108 -8.39 -19.66 -2.97
N ALA A 109 -9.41 -19.64 -2.11
CA ALA A 109 -10.11 -18.41 -1.73
C ALA A 109 -9.19 -17.41 -1.01
N VAL A 110 -8.29 -17.91 -0.17
CA VAL A 110 -7.35 -17.09 0.60
C VAL A 110 -6.33 -16.39 -0.33
N THR A 111 -5.94 -17.02 -1.44
CA THR A 111 -5.07 -16.42 -2.46
C THR A 111 -5.71 -15.18 -3.07
N TYR A 112 -7.00 -15.19 -3.40
CA TYR A 112 -7.67 -14.00 -3.93
C TYR A 112 -7.73 -12.86 -2.90
N PHE A 113 -7.91 -13.17 -1.62
CA PHE A 113 -7.83 -12.15 -0.56
C PHE A 113 -6.43 -11.53 -0.46
N TYR A 114 -5.38 -12.34 -0.58
CA TYR A 114 -4.00 -11.85 -0.58
C TYR A 114 -3.65 -11.04 -1.84
N LEU A 115 -4.18 -11.42 -3.01
CA LEU A 115 -4.06 -10.62 -4.24
C LEU A 115 -4.78 -9.27 -4.09
N LEU A 116 -5.97 -9.26 -3.50
CA LEU A 116 -6.73 -8.05 -3.23
C LEU A 116 -6.02 -7.13 -2.24
N ALA A 117 -5.42 -7.69 -1.19
CA ALA A 117 -4.58 -6.96 -0.26
C ALA A 117 -3.36 -6.35 -0.97
N SER A 118 -2.72 -7.09 -1.87
CA SER A 118 -1.59 -6.60 -2.68
C SER A 118 -1.98 -5.38 -3.52
N ILE A 119 -3.13 -5.45 -4.20
CA ILE A 119 -3.66 -4.36 -5.03
C ILE A 119 -4.02 -3.15 -4.14
N SER A 120 -4.64 -3.40 -2.99
CA SER A 120 -5.00 -2.34 -2.04
C SER A 120 -3.76 -1.60 -1.54
N VAL A 121 -2.74 -2.33 -1.11
CA VAL A 121 -1.46 -1.76 -0.67
C VAL A 121 -0.78 -1.00 -1.82
N ALA A 122 -0.74 -1.57 -3.02
CA ALA A 122 -0.18 -0.90 -4.19
C ALA A 122 -0.93 0.39 -4.55
N SER A 123 -2.26 0.39 -4.48
CA SER A 123 -3.10 1.55 -4.80
C SER A 123 -2.85 2.75 -3.88
N VAL A 124 -2.48 2.47 -2.63
CA VAL A 124 -2.23 3.52 -1.64
C VAL A 124 -0.78 4.03 -1.70
N LEU A 125 0.17 3.16 -2.02
CA LEU A 125 1.60 3.46 -1.95
C LEU A 125 2.24 3.85 -3.28
N LEU A 126 1.71 3.36 -4.40
CA LEU A 126 2.34 3.48 -5.70
C LEU A 126 1.61 4.47 -6.61
N SER A 127 2.35 4.98 -7.60
CA SER A 127 1.76 5.78 -8.67
C SER A 127 0.79 4.94 -9.51
N PHE A 128 -0.18 5.60 -10.15
CA PHE A 128 -1.17 4.93 -11.01
C PHE A 128 -0.56 3.93 -12.00
N ARG A 129 0.57 4.29 -12.63
CA ARG A 129 1.27 3.40 -13.59
C ARG A 129 1.77 2.12 -12.93
N LEU A 130 2.37 2.23 -11.75
CA LEU A 130 2.88 1.10 -10.99
C LEU A 130 1.74 0.25 -10.41
N THR A 131 0.67 0.90 -9.91
CA THR A 131 -0.54 0.20 -9.46
C THR A 131 -1.17 -0.60 -10.59
N ALA A 132 -1.24 -0.06 -11.81
CA ALA A 132 -1.75 -0.78 -12.98
C ALA A 132 -0.90 -2.01 -13.32
N ILE A 133 0.44 -1.91 -13.24
CA ILE A 133 1.34 -3.05 -13.42
C ILE A 133 1.08 -4.13 -12.36
N VAL A 134 0.91 -3.73 -11.10
CA VAL A 134 0.62 -4.66 -9.99
C VAL A 134 -0.73 -5.34 -10.21
N VAL A 135 -1.77 -4.59 -10.59
CA VAL A 135 -3.08 -5.15 -10.93
C VAL A 135 -2.94 -6.18 -12.05
N ALA A 136 -2.24 -5.85 -13.14
CA ALA A 136 -2.01 -6.78 -14.24
C ALA A 136 -1.26 -8.05 -13.79
N ALA A 137 -0.24 -7.91 -12.93
CA ALA A 137 0.50 -9.04 -12.37
C ALA A 137 -0.41 -9.91 -11.48
N CYS A 138 -1.21 -9.31 -10.61
CA CYS A 138 -2.18 -10.03 -9.76
C CYS A 138 -3.23 -10.77 -10.61
N PHE A 139 -3.69 -10.18 -11.72
CA PHE A 139 -4.56 -10.86 -12.67
C PHE A 139 -3.88 -12.07 -13.33
N GLY A 140 -2.63 -11.91 -13.77
CA GLY A 140 -1.85 -13.02 -14.31
C GLY A 140 -1.71 -14.16 -13.30
N ILE A 141 -1.39 -13.84 -12.05
CA ILE A 141 -1.29 -14.81 -10.95
C ILE A 141 -2.65 -15.48 -10.70
N ALA A 142 -3.75 -14.72 -10.67
CA ALA A 142 -5.09 -15.27 -10.50
C ALA A 142 -5.46 -16.25 -11.61
N ILE A 143 -5.13 -15.94 -12.87
CA ILE A 143 -5.36 -16.82 -14.02
C ILE A 143 -4.54 -18.11 -13.87
N VAL A 144 -3.25 -18.00 -13.55
CA VAL A 144 -2.37 -19.17 -13.35
C VAL A 144 -2.85 -20.04 -12.20
N ALA A 145 -3.24 -19.43 -11.07
CA ALA A 145 -3.80 -20.14 -9.93
C ALA A 145 -5.09 -20.89 -10.30
N THR A 146 -5.96 -20.25 -11.10
CA THR A 146 -7.22 -20.85 -11.57
C THR A 146 -6.96 -22.06 -12.47
N ILE A 147 -6.02 -21.96 -13.42
CA ILE A 147 -5.66 -23.04 -14.36
C ILE A 147 -4.99 -24.21 -13.63
N ASN A 148 -4.09 -23.94 -12.68
CA ASN A 148 -3.35 -24.99 -11.95
C ASN A 148 -4.15 -25.65 -10.83
N SER A 149 -5.32 -25.11 -10.47
CA SER A 149 -6.18 -25.74 -9.47
C SER A 149 -6.79 -27.04 -10.03
N GLN A 150 -6.12 -28.17 -9.82
CA GLN A 150 -6.59 -29.51 -10.22
C GLN A 150 -7.88 -29.96 -9.50
N HIS A 151 -8.43 -29.12 -8.62
CA HIS A 151 -9.59 -29.40 -7.77
C HIS A 151 -10.80 -28.52 -8.11
N MET A 152 -11.15 -28.43 -9.40
CA MET A 152 -12.32 -27.74 -9.96
C MET A 152 -13.71 -28.27 -9.50
N LEU A 153 -13.80 -29.03 -8.41
CA LEU A 153 -15.07 -29.67 -8.00
C LEU A 153 -16.02 -28.73 -7.24
N SER A 154 -15.60 -27.52 -6.88
CA SER A 154 -16.48 -26.46 -6.35
C SER A 154 -16.19 -25.12 -7.03
N THR A 155 -16.72 -24.94 -8.24
CA THR A 155 -16.43 -23.82 -9.14
C THR A 155 -17.00 -22.47 -8.68
N GLU A 156 -18.06 -22.45 -7.86
CA GLU A 156 -18.72 -21.21 -7.42
C GLU A 156 -17.84 -20.26 -6.58
N PRO A 157 -17.20 -20.68 -5.47
CA PRO A 157 -16.46 -19.75 -4.61
C PRO A 157 -15.27 -19.08 -5.30
N TYR A 158 -14.66 -19.75 -6.29
CA TYR A 158 -13.54 -19.21 -7.07
C TYR A 158 -13.98 -18.11 -8.05
N PHE A 159 -15.10 -18.34 -8.75
CA PHE A 159 -15.62 -17.37 -9.70
C PHE A 159 -16.11 -16.09 -8.99
N VAL A 160 -16.77 -16.25 -7.83
CA VAL A 160 -17.17 -15.13 -6.98
C VAL A 160 -15.96 -14.37 -6.45
N ALA A 161 -14.92 -15.06 -5.98
CA ALA A 161 -13.69 -14.41 -5.50
C ALA A 161 -12.96 -13.63 -6.62
N LEU A 162 -12.93 -14.16 -7.84
CA LEU A 162 -12.35 -13.50 -9.00
C LEU A 162 -13.16 -12.26 -9.40
N ILE A 163 -14.50 -12.35 -9.42
CA ILE A 163 -15.38 -11.19 -9.67
C ILE A 163 -15.16 -10.11 -8.62
N LEU A 164 -15.10 -10.48 -7.33
CA LEU A 164 -14.84 -9.54 -6.24
C LEU A 164 -13.44 -8.90 -6.37
N LEU A 165 -12.43 -9.67 -6.75
CA LEU A 165 -11.09 -9.17 -7.02
C LEU A 165 -11.12 -8.12 -8.15
N VAL A 166 -11.78 -8.41 -9.27
CA VAL A 166 -11.92 -7.48 -10.41
C VAL A 166 -12.67 -6.22 -9.97
N LEU A 167 -13.80 -6.38 -9.27
CA LEU A 167 -14.65 -5.27 -8.87
C LEU A 167 -13.93 -4.33 -7.91
N ILE A 168 -13.32 -4.87 -6.85
CA ILE A 168 -12.63 -4.07 -5.83
C ILE A 168 -11.36 -3.45 -6.40
N SER A 169 -10.58 -4.17 -7.20
CA SER A 169 -9.41 -3.61 -7.87
C SER A 169 -9.78 -2.47 -8.83
N SER A 170 -10.90 -2.59 -9.55
CA SER A 170 -11.42 -1.55 -10.43
C SER A 170 -11.86 -0.32 -9.63
N ILE A 171 -12.61 -0.49 -8.55
CA ILE A 171 -13.04 0.60 -7.67
C ILE A 171 -11.84 1.33 -7.08
N LEU A 172 -10.85 0.59 -6.56
CA LEU A 172 -9.62 1.18 -6.03
C LEU A 172 -8.84 1.95 -7.10
N THR A 173 -8.73 1.39 -8.30
CA THR A 173 -8.02 2.04 -9.42
C THR A 173 -8.72 3.32 -9.85
N ILE A 174 -10.06 3.31 -9.95
CA ILE A 174 -10.87 4.50 -10.25
C ILE A 174 -10.73 5.53 -9.13
N GLY A 175 -10.76 5.11 -7.87
CA GLY A 175 -10.57 6.00 -6.72
C GLY A 175 -9.20 6.69 -6.71
N VAL A 176 -8.14 5.94 -7.00
CA VAL A 176 -6.77 6.51 -7.15
C VAL A 176 -6.71 7.47 -8.32
N TRP A 177 -7.28 7.11 -9.47
CA TRP A 177 -7.32 7.98 -10.64
C TRP A 177 -8.07 9.28 -10.35
N HIS A 178 -9.24 9.20 -9.71
CA HIS A 178 -10.04 10.37 -9.37
C HIS A 178 -9.35 11.27 -8.34
N ARG A 179 -8.75 10.69 -7.28
CA ARG A 179 -7.95 11.44 -6.31
C ARG A 179 -6.80 12.18 -7.00
N ASN A 180 -6.07 11.50 -7.87
CA ASN A 180 -4.95 12.11 -8.61
C ASN A 180 -5.43 13.20 -9.56
N GLY A 181 -6.63 13.07 -10.13
CA GLY A 181 -7.27 14.12 -10.93
C GLY A 181 -7.55 15.37 -10.10
N LEU A 182 -8.23 15.22 -8.96
CA LEU A 182 -8.53 16.33 -8.06
C LEU A 182 -7.27 17.02 -7.52
N GLU A 183 -6.20 16.26 -7.30
CA GLU A 183 -4.93 16.80 -6.83
C GLU A 183 -4.25 17.65 -7.92
N ARG A 184 -4.31 17.22 -9.19
CA ARG A 184 -3.86 18.03 -10.33
C ARG A 184 -4.68 19.30 -10.48
N ASP A 185 -6.00 19.23 -10.34
CA ASP A 185 -6.87 20.40 -10.45
C ASP A 185 -6.56 21.42 -9.35
N ARG A 186 -6.35 20.95 -8.11
CA ARG A 186 -5.94 21.82 -6.98
C ARG A 186 -4.60 22.50 -7.24
N LEU A 187 -3.62 21.77 -7.76
CA LEU A 187 -2.31 22.34 -8.09
C LEU A 187 -2.41 23.37 -9.24
N ALA A 188 -3.25 23.10 -10.25
CA ALA A 188 -3.51 24.04 -11.33
C ALA A 188 -4.18 25.33 -10.83
N MET A 189 -5.17 25.21 -9.93
CA MET A 189 -5.82 26.37 -9.31
C MET A 189 -4.85 27.18 -8.45
N LEU A 190 -3.99 26.52 -7.67
CA LEU A 190 -2.97 27.19 -6.88
C LEU A 190 -2.00 27.97 -7.77
N ALA A 191 -1.50 27.35 -8.84
CA ALA A 191 -0.61 28.00 -9.81
C ALA A 191 -1.28 29.21 -10.48
N ALA A 192 -2.55 29.08 -10.89
CA ALA A 192 -3.33 30.18 -11.46
C ALA A 192 -3.49 31.35 -10.48
N SER A 193 -3.84 31.06 -9.22
CA SER A 193 -4.00 32.09 -8.19
C SER A 193 -2.69 32.79 -7.82
N GLN A 194 -1.55 32.09 -7.89
CA GLN A 194 -0.23 32.67 -7.67
C GLN A 194 0.18 33.57 -8.84
N ALA A 195 -0.10 33.15 -10.08
CA ALA A 195 0.14 33.96 -11.26
C ALA A 195 -0.71 35.25 -11.26
N GLU A 196 -1.98 35.16 -10.86
CA GLU A 196 -2.85 36.33 -10.71
C GLU A 196 -2.33 37.30 -9.65
N LYS A 197 -1.95 36.79 -8.47
CA LYS A 197 -1.35 37.63 -7.41
C LYS A 197 -0.05 38.28 -7.88
N ALA A 198 0.80 37.57 -8.60
CA ALA A 198 2.03 38.12 -9.15
C ALA A 198 1.74 39.22 -10.19
N ALA A 199 0.73 39.04 -11.05
CA ALA A 199 0.32 40.04 -12.02
C ALA A 199 -0.25 41.31 -11.36
N VAL A 200 -1.09 41.16 -10.33
CA VAL A 200 -1.61 42.31 -9.56
C VAL A 200 -0.46 43.07 -8.89
N LEU A 201 0.46 42.37 -8.23
CA LEU A 201 1.62 43.02 -7.58
C LEU A 201 2.53 43.73 -8.59
N ALA A 202 2.69 43.17 -9.79
CA ALA A 202 3.46 43.79 -10.87
C ALA A 202 2.81 45.06 -11.43
N ALA A 203 1.49 45.20 -11.33
CA ALA A 203 0.74 46.37 -11.82
C ALA A 203 0.65 47.53 -10.79
N ILE A 204 0.92 47.27 -9.51
CA ILE A 204 0.86 48.29 -8.43
C ILE A 204 1.86 49.45 -8.66
N PRO A 205 3.12 49.24 -9.04
CA PRO A 205 4.06 50.32 -9.32
C PRO A 205 3.55 51.25 -10.42
N ASP A 206 3.07 50.70 -11.54
CA ASP A 206 2.56 51.47 -12.67
C ASP A 206 1.32 52.30 -12.31
N ALA A 207 0.51 51.84 -11.35
CA ALA A 207 -0.62 52.59 -10.84
C ALA A 207 -0.22 53.72 -9.87
N LEU A 208 0.86 53.54 -9.10
CA LEU A 208 1.35 54.52 -8.13
C LEU A 208 2.15 55.66 -8.78
N PHE A 209 2.84 55.42 -9.89
CA PHE A 209 3.65 56.43 -10.60
C PHE A 209 2.89 57.22 -11.69
N ARG A 210 1.57 57.05 -11.79
CA ARG A 210 0.69 57.78 -12.73
C ARG A 210 0.02 59.03 -12.15
N PHE A 211 0.29 59.37 -10.89
CA PHE A 211 -0.13 60.61 -10.23
C PHE A 211 1.09 61.50 -9.97
#